data_AF-A0A1T5JDG7-F1
#
_entry.id   AF-A0A1T5JDG7-F1
#
_cell.length_a   1.000
_cell.length_b   1.000
_cell.length_c   1.000
_cell.angle_alpha   90.00
_cell.angle_beta   90.00
_cell.angle_gamma   90.00
#
_symmetry.space_group_name_H-M   'P 1'
#
loop_
_entity.id
_entity.type
_entity.pdbx_description
1 polymer ?
#
loop_
_entity_poly.entity_id
_entity_poly.type
_entity_poly.pdbx_seq_one_letter_code
_entity_poly.pdbx_strand_id
1 'polypeptide(L)'
;MEELSGAQRRDKPKLRLVDNSAAPTAIVDTEDDEITRASRISRIRWLAKSYKLDWLVEQHCFTVPGVESLNPESLRSLHKDMERARECIAEGISFDEVGLVRNTSFQESA
;
A
#
# COMPACT_ATOMS: atom_id res chain seq x y z
N MET A 1 -10.04 57.94 28.69
CA MET A 1 -10.42 57.44 27.36
C MET A 1 -9.12 57.38 26.58
N GLU A 2 -8.47 56.21 26.51
CA GLU A 2 -7.31 55.99 25.62
C GLU A 2 -7.05 54.47 25.48
N GLU A 3 -7.78 53.92 24.52
CA GLU A 3 -7.48 52.82 23.58
C GLU A 3 -6.33 51.84 23.89
N LEU A 4 -6.73 50.57 24.13
CA LEU A 4 -5.91 49.38 23.99
C LEU A 4 -5.76 49.01 22.50
N SER A 5 -4.58 49.14 21.90
CA SER A 5 -4.35 48.52 20.58
C SER A 5 -2.87 48.20 20.33
N GLY A 6 -2.44 47.07 20.90
CA GLY A 6 -1.20 46.39 20.53
C GLY A 6 -1.52 45.18 19.67
N ALA A 7 -2.01 45.38 18.44
CA ALA A 7 -2.25 44.28 17.52
C ALA A 7 -0.92 43.73 16.98
N GLN A 8 -0.40 42.70 17.64
CA GLN A 8 0.80 41.97 17.22
C GLN A 8 0.54 41.29 15.87
N ARG A 9 1.09 41.85 14.78
CA ARG A 9 1.07 41.22 13.45
C ARG A 9 1.82 39.89 13.54
N ARG A 10 1.08 38.78 13.55
CA ARG A 10 1.66 37.44 13.39
C ARG A 10 2.18 37.32 11.97
N ASP A 11 3.50 37.23 11.84
CA ASP A 11 4.18 37.03 10.57
C ASP A 11 3.68 35.72 9.95
N LYS A 12 3.26 35.77 8.68
CA LYS A 12 2.64 34.61 8.03
C LYS A 12 3.73 33.59 7.69
N PRO A 13 3.51 32.29 7.95
CA PRO A 13 4.51 31.27 7.64
C PRO A 13 4.81 31.27 6.13
N LYS A 14 6.09 31.41 5.77
CA LYS A 14 6.56 31.38 4.38
C LYS A 14 6.75 29.92 3.97
N LEU A 15 5.76 29.38 3.25
CA LEU A 15 5.89 28.09 2.58
C LEU A 15 6.97 28.22 1.50
N ARG A 16 7.97 27.34 1.54
CA ARG A 16 8.94 27.21 0.46
C ARG A 16 8.50 26.08 -0.45
N LEU A 17 8.45 26.36 -1.76
CA LEU A 17 8.34 25.32 -2.76
C LEU A 17 9.62 24.47 -2.70
N VAL A 18 9.46 23.18 -2.41
CA VAL A 18 10.54 22.21 -2.52
C VAL A 18 10.42 21.63 -3.93
N ASP A 19 11.35 22.00 -4.81
CA ASP A 19 11.42 21.45 -6.15
C ASP A 19 11.73 19.96 -6.06
N ASN A 20 10.71 19.12 -6.22
CA ASN A 20 10.87 17.67 -6.28
C ASN A 20 11.40 17.20 -7.66
N SER A 21 12.26 18.02 -8.28
CA SER A 21 12.81 17.87 -9.64
C SER A 21 14.03 16.94 -9.67
N ALA A 22 14.47 16.44 -8.51
CA ALA A 22 15.30 15.25 -8.51
C ALA A 22 14.47 14.15 -9.17
N ALA A 23 14.87 13.77 -10.39
CA ALA A 23 14.34 12.59 -11.06
C ALA A 23 14.22 11.49 -10.00
N PRO A 24 13.06 10.80 -9.88
CA PRO A 24 12.89 9.76 -8.87
C PRO A 24 14.11 8.87 -9.03
N THR A 25 15.02 8.95 -8.07
CA THR A 25 16.27 8.21 -8.10
C THR A 25 15.78 6.80 -8.29
N ALA A 26 16.11 6.20 -9.45
CA ALA A 26 15.57 4.91 -9.86
C ALA A 26 15.50 4.07 -8.60
N ILE A 27 14.27 3.81 -8.14
CA ILE A 27 14.05 3.19 -6.84
C ILE A 27 14.66 1.82 -7.07
N VAL A 28 15.93 1.68 -6.70
CA VAL A 28 16.58 0.38 -6.66
C VAL A 28 15.61 -0.42 -5.81
N ASP A 29 15.17 -1.57 -6.31
CA ASP A 29 14.37 -2.50 -5.53
C ASP A 29 15.23 -2.97 -4.36
N THR A 30 15.40 -2.09 -3.39
CA THR A 30 16.08 -2.35 -2.14
C THR A 30 15.28 -3.47 -1.53
N GLU A 31 15.95 -4.58 -1.24
CA GLU A 31 15.37 -5.65 -0.45
C GLU A 31 14.62 -5.02 0.72
N ASP A 32 13.34 -5.37 0.88
CA ASP A 32 12.52 -4.83 1.97
C ASP A 32 13.29 -5.08 3.28
N ASP A 33 13.67 -4.01 3.98
CA ASP A 33 14.25 -4.15 5.31
C ASP A 33 13.26 -4.89 6.23
N GLU A 34 13.78 -5.50 7.30
CA GLU A 34 12.98 -6.36 8.18
C GLU A 34 11.76 -5.63 8.78
N ILE A 35 11.89 -4.34 9.08
CA ILE A 35 10.83 -3.53 9.68
C ILE A 35 9.74 -3.25 8.63
N THR A 36 10.13 -2.88 7.42
CA THR A 36 9.23 -2.68 6.29
C THR A 36 8.47 -3.96 5.98
N ARG A 37 9.16 -5.10 5.94
CA ARG A 37 8.56 -6.42 5.73
C ARG A 37 7.53 -6.75 6.81
N ALA A 38 7.88 -6.61 8.08
CA ALA A 38 6.98 -6.88 9.21
C ALA A 38 5.74 -5.97 9.19
N SER A 39 5.92 -4.70 8.81
CA SER A 39 4.83 -3.72 8.68
C SER A 39 3.88 -4.10 7.54
N ARG A 40 4.39 -4.52 6.38
CA ARG A 40 3.56 -5.03 5.27
C ARG A 40 2.77 -6.27 5.67
N ILE A 41 3.40 -7.25 6.31
CA ILE A 41 2.71 -8.48 6.76
C ILE A 41 1.57 -8.13 7.73
N SER A 42 1.84 -7.26 8.70
CA SER A 42 0.82 -6.80 9.65
C SER A 42 -0.34 -6.09 8.94
N ARG A 43 -0.03 -5.26 7.95
CA ARG A 43 -1.01 -4.55 7.14
C ARG A 43 -1.86 -5.50 6.29
N ILE A 44 -1.24 -6.47 5.62
CA ILE A 44 -1.92 -7.50 4.81
C ILE A 44 -2.89 -8.30 5.68
N ARG A 45 -2.45 -8.79 6.86
CA ARG A 45 -3.31 -9.53 7.78
C ARG A 45 -4.50 -8.71 8.26
N TRP A 46 -4.29 -7.42 8.54
CA TRP A 46 -5.37 -6.52 8.91
C TRP A 46 -6.36 -6.30 7.75
N LEU A 47 -5.88 -6.12 6.52
CA LEU A 47 -6.73 -5.97 5.33
C LEU A 47 -7.54 -7.25 5.07
N ALA A 48 -6.90 -8.42 5.12
CA ALA A 48 -7.55 -9.72 4.94
C ALA A 48 -8.74 -9.88 5.89
N LYS A 49 -8.49 -9.66 7.19
CA LYS A 49 -9.53 -9.80 8.22
C LYS A 49 -10.64 -8.75 8.10
N SER A 50 -10.28 -7.49 7.89
CA SER A 50 -11.22 -6.36 7.91
C SER A 50 -12.13 -6.34 6.67
N TYR A 51 -11.61 -6.77 5.53
CA TYR A 51 -12.29 -6.70 4.24
C TYR A 51 -12.64 -8.06 3.65
N LYS A 52 -12.42 -9.16 4.39
CA LYS A 52 -12.67 -10.54 3.94
C LYS A 52 -11.89 -10.90 2.66
N LEU A 53 -10.62 -10.51 2.62
CA LEU A 53 -9.73 -10.68 1.48
C LEU A 53 -8.75 -11.86 1.66
N ASP A 54 -9.06 -12.83 2.52
CA ASP A 54 -8.22 -14.02 2.75
C ASP A 54 -7.96 -14.79 1.43
N TRP A 55 -8.94 -14.83 0.53
CA TRP A 55 -8.81 -15.44 -0.79
C TRP A 55 -7.66 -14.84 -1.64
N LEU A 56 -7.36 -13.55 -1.47
CA LEU A 56 -6.30 -12.89 -2.22
C LEU A 56 -4.92 -13.25 -1.64
N VAL A 57 -4.85 -13.46 -0.32
CA VAL A 57 -3.65 -14.01 0.33
C VAL A 57 -3.41 -15.45 -0.13
N GLU A 58 -4.45 -16.28 -0.15
CA GLU A 58 -4.37 -17.67 -0.64
C GLU A 58 -3.90 -17.72 -2.10
N GLN A 59 -4.43 -16.85 -2.97
CA GLN A 59 -4.03 -16.75 -4.36
C GLN A 59 -2.53 -16.45 -4.53
N HIS A 60 -1.99 -15.53 -3.74
CA HIS A 60 -0.56 -15.20 -3.77
C HIS A 60 0.31 -16.27 -3.09
N CYS A 61 -0.24 -16.99 -2.13
CA CYS A 61 0.47 -18.02 -1.39
C CYS A 61 0.30 -19.43 -1.98
N PHE A 62 -0.30 -19.60 -3.15
CA PHE A 62 -0.65 -20.93 -3.67
C PHE A 62 0.53 -21.94 -3.68
N THR A 63 1.75 -21.47 -3.91
CA THR A 63 2.97 -22.31 -3.96
C THR A 63 3.83 -22.22 -2.69
N VAL A 64 3.40 -21.50 -1.66
CA VAL A 64 4.18 -21.29 -0.42
C VAL A 64 3.31 -21.45 0.84
N PRO A 65 3.90 -21.78 2.01
CA PRO A 65 3.10 -22.05 3.21
C PRO A 65 2.27 -20.87 3.74
N GLY A 66 2.64 -19.63 3.39
CA GLY A 66 1.94 -18.43 3.87
C GLY A 66 2.64 -17.13 3.50
N VAL A 67 2.07 -16.02 3.96
CA VAL A 67 2.52 -14.65 3.64
C VAL A 67 3.96 -14.38 4.08
N GLU A 68 4.43 -15.04 5.14
CA GLU A 68 5.77 -14.92 5.69
C GLU A 68 6.83 -15.56 4.79
N SER A 69 6.42 -16.48 3.93
CA SER A 69 7.30 -17.19 2.98
C SER A 69 7.37 -16.51 1.62
N LEU A 70 6.61 -15.42 1.38
CA LEU A 70 6.67 -14.67 0.14
C LEU A 70 8.01 -13.94 0.02
N ASN A 71 8.63 -14.00 -1.16
CA ASN A 71 9.78 -13.16 -1.47
C ASN A 71 9.38 -11.67 -1.44
N PRO A 72 10.35 -10.72 -1.37
CA PRO A 72 10.05 -9.30 -1.25
C PRO A 72 9.12 -8.76 -2.35
N GLU A 73 9.31 -9.20 -3.60
CA GLU A 73 8.49 -8.71 -4.71
C GLU A 73 7.06 -9.25 -4.66
N SER A 74 6.89 -10.54 -4.39
CA SER A 74 5.57 -11.15 -4.22
C SER A 74 4.82 -10.54 -3.02
N LEU A 75 5.52 -10.26 -1.91
CA LEU A 75 4.92 -9.59 -0.76
C LEU A 75 4.46 -8.17 -1.09
N ARG A 76 5.27 -7.43 -1.86
CA ARG A 76 4.94 -6.08 -2.32
C ARG A 76 3.77 -6.09 -3.29
N SER A 77 3.73 -7.04 -4.22
CA SER A 77 2.63 -7.24 -5.16
C SER A 77 1.34 -7.56 -4.40
N LEU A 78 1.36 -8.52 -3.47
CA LEU A 78 0.21 -8.82 -2.61
C LEU A 78 -0.25 -7.58 -1.84
N HIS A 79 0.66 -6.81 -1.24
CA HIS A 79 0.29 -5.59 -0.51
C HIS A 79 -0.43 -4.57 -1.40
N LYS A 80 0.06 -4.35 -2.63
CA LYS A 80 -0.60 -3.47 -3.62
C LYS A 80 -1.99 -3.99 -4.00
N ASP A 81 -2.10 -5.27 -4.29
CA ASP A 81 -3.38 -5.90 -4.66
C ASP A 81 -4.40 -5.79 -3.50
N MET A 82 -3.97 -5.94 -2.25
CA MET A 82 -4.84 -5.81 -1.06
C MET A 82 -5.33 -4.37 -0.86
N GLU A 83 -4.48 -3.36 -1.06
CA GLU A 83 -4.89 -1.95 -1.00
C GLU A 83 -5.84 -1.61 -2.16
N ARG A 84 -5.60 -2.17 -3.34
CA ARG A 84 -6.50 -1.99 -4.50
C ARG A 84 -7.87 -2.64 -4.27
N ALA A 85 -7.90 -3.85 -3.73
CA ALA A 85 -9.15 -4.52 -3.36
C ALA A 85 -9.95 -3.69 -2.35
N ARG A 86 -9.29 -3.07 -1.37
CA ARG A 86 -9.93 -2.16 -0.41
C ARG A 86 -10.61 -0.98 -1.11
N GLU A 87 -9.92 -0.35 -2.07
CA GLU A 87 -10.48 0.76 -2.85
C GLU A 87 -11.69 0.30 -3.67
N CYS A 88 -11.62 -0.85 -4.33
CA CYS A 88 -12.74 -1.40 -5.09
C CYS A 88 -13.97 -1.67 -4.21
N ILE A 89 -13.79 -2.15 -2.97
CA ILE A 89 -14.90 -2.30 -2.02
C ILE A 89 -15.55 -0.96 -1.70
N ALA A 90 -14.74 0.08 -1.49
CA ALA A 90 -15.25 1.42 -1.18
C ALA A 90 -15.99 2.05 -2.38
N GLU A 91 -15.53 1.77 -3.59
CA GLU A 91 -16.07 2.32 -4.85
C GLU A 91 -17.19 1.44 -5.45
N GLY A 92 -17.43 0.25 -4.92
CA GLY A 92 -18.42 -0.71 -5.46
C GLY A 92 -18.01 -1.32 -6.79
N ILE A 93 -16.71 -1.40 -7.08
CA ILE A 93 -16.14 -1.96 -8.32
C ILE A 93 -15.89 -3.46 -8.13
N SER A 94 -16.18 -4.25 -9.18
CA SER A 94 -15.93 -5.69 -9.14
C SER A 94 -14.43 -6.00 -9.19
N PHE A 95 -13.99 -7.03 -8.46
CA PHE A 95 -12.59 -7.47 -8.46
C PHE A 95 -12.14 -8.10 -9.78
N ASP A 96 -13.07 -8.65 -10.55
CA ASP A 96 -12.80 -9.24 -11.87
C ASP A 96 -12.42 -8.14 -12.88
N GLU A 97 -13.15 -7.02 -12.86
CA GLU A 97 -12.95 -5.87 -13.75
C GLU A 97 -11.57 -5.21 -13.59
N VAL A 98 -10.98 -5.31 -12.39
CA VAL A 98 -9.65 -4.78 -12.09
C VAL A 98 -8.54 -5.84 -12.11
N GLY A 99 -8.85 -7.07 -12.53
CA GLY A 99 -7.87 -8.14 -12.70
C GLY A 99 -7.27 -8.68 -11.39
N LEU A 100 -7.98 -8.53 -10.26
CA LEU A 100 -7.52 -9.07 -8.97
C LEU A 100 -7.78 -10.57 -8.82
N VAL A 101 -8.84 -11.06 -9.46
CA VAL A 101 -9.17 -12.50 -9.49
C VAL A 101 -8.35 -13.17 -10.59
N ARG A 102 -7.49 -14.13 -10.22
CA ARG A 102 -6.68 -14.89 -11.17
C ARG A 102 -7.23 -16.30 -11.30
N ASN A 103 -7.19 -16.83 -12.51
CA ASN A 103 -7.50 -18.23 -12.73
C ASN A 103 -6.30 -19.10 -12.31
N THR A 104 -6.35 -19.63 -11.09
CA THR A 104 -5.31 -20.53 -10.55
C THR A 104 -5.49 -21.99 -10.96
N SER A 105 -6.55 -22.34 -11.71
CA SER A 105 -6.89 -23.73 -12.04
C SER A 105 -6.03 -24.37 -13.14
N PHE A 106 -5.17 -23.61 -13.83
CA PHE A 106 -4.40 -24.11 -14.99
C PHE A 106 -2.92 -23.68 -15.03
N GLN A 107 -2.18 -23.81 -13.93
CA GLN A 107 -0.71 -23.80 -14.05
C GLN A 107 -0.22 -25.20 -14.45
N GLU A 108 -0.45 -25.54 -15.72
CA GLU A 108 0.19 -26.67 -16.40
C GLU A 108 1.70 -26.42 -16.40
N SER A 109 2.44 -27.28 -15.71
CA SER A 109 3.90 -27.21 -15.64
C SER A 109 4.44 -27.59 -17.01
N ALA A 110 5.03 -26.63 -17.72
CA ALA A 110 5.87 -26.89 -18.89
C ALA A 110 7.32 -27.10 -18.46
#